data_AF-A0A2K5Z393-F1
#
_entry.id   AF-A0A2K5Z393-F1
#
_cell.length_a   1.000
_cell.length_b   1.000
_cell.length_c   1.000
_cell.angle_alpha   90.00
_cell.angle_beta   90.00
_cell.angle_gamma   90.00
#
_symmetry.space_group_name_H-M   'P 1'
#
loop_
_entity.id
_entity.type
_entity.pdbx_description
1 polymer ?
#
loop_
_entity_poly.entity_id
_entity_poly.type
_entity_poly.pdbx_seq_one_letter_code
_entity_poly.pdbx_strand_id
1 'polypeptide(L)'
;GEITCASIHSNHKTQGPTLVFRFSQSSWTKAFRKAAVDNSFEFEKRRNEPIKCQRELWNKTIDAMKRTGVEEIKQKRQAKFKMNRLKKNKELQKVQEIKEVKQNIHVIPAPLAGKGKQMEEKMVEQLQEDVDMEDAP
;
A
#
# COMPACT_ATOMS: atom_id res chain seq x y z
N GLY A 1 -10.88 -10.17 4.44
CA GLY A 1 -10.69 -11.07 3.30
C GLY A 1 -10.38 -12.44 3.84
N GLU A 2 -11.42 -13.21 4.13
CA GLU A 2 -11.30 -14.51 4.76
C GLU A 2 -11.09 -15.55 3.66
N ILE A 3 -9.90 -16.15 3.62
CA ILE A 3 -9.68 -17.37 2.85
C ILE A 3 -10.47 -18.46 3.56
N THR A 4 -11.45 -19.05 2.88
CA THR A 4 -12.24 -20.14 3.44
C THR A 4 -11.36 -21.36 3.71
N CYS A 5 -11.65 -22.09 4.79
CA CYS A 5 -10.91 -23.29 5.19
C CYS A 5 -10.79 -24.31 4.04
N ALA A 6 -11.79 -24.37 3.16
CA ALA A 6 -11.84 -25.19 1.96
C ALA A 6 -10.70 -24.88 0.96
N SER A 7 -10.38 -23.60 0.71
CA SER A 7 -9.30 -23.22 -0.21
C SER A 7 -7.92 -23.61 0.30
N ILE A 8 -7.70 -23.57 1.62
CA ILE A 8 -6.43 -24.01 2.22
C ILE A 8 -6.33 -25.54 2.15
N HIS A 9 -7.41 -26.24 2.48
CA HIS A 9 -7.46 -27.69 2.51
C HIS A 9 -7.30 -28.31 1.10
N SER A 10 -7.88 -27.67 0.08
CA SER A 10 -7.72 -28.07 -1.33
C SER A 10 -6.26 -27.92 -1.79
N ASN A 11 -5.61 -26.78 -1.50
CA ASN A 11 -4.20 -26.55 -1.83
C ASN A 11 -3.24 -27.54 -1.15
N HIS A 12 -3.52 -27.93 0.11
CA HIS A 12 -2.68 -28.90 0.83
C HIS A 12 -2.82 -30.30 0.24
N LYS A 13 -4.02 -30.72 -0.19
CA LYS A 13 -4.25 -32.02 -0.82
C LYS A 13 -3.61 -32.15 -2.21
N THR A 14 -3.41 -31.05 -2.93
CA THR A 14 -2.76 -31.04 -4.25
C THR A 14 -1.23 -31.11 -4.21
N GLN A 15 -0.58 -31.03 -3.04
CA GLN A 15 0.88 -31.19 -2.90
C GLN A 15 1.24 -32.65 -2.62
N GLY A 16 1.29 -33.47 -3.68
CA GLY A 16 1.84 -34.84 -3.63
C GLY A 16 3.38 -34.88 -3.75
N PRO A 17 4.03 -36.00 -3.39
CA PRO A 17 5.48 -36.13 -3.40
C PRO A 17 5.97 -36.45 -4.82
N THR A 18 6.13 -35.42 -5.66
CA THR A 18 6.96 -35.51 -6.86
C THR A 18 7.97 -34.39 -6.82
N LEU A 19 9.22 -34.82 -6.61
CA LEU A 19 10.43 -34.04 -6.78
C LEU A 19 10.31 -33.17 -8.04
N VAL A 20 10.77 -31.93 -7.94
CA VAL A 20 10.82 -30.93 -9.03
C VAL A 20 9.52 -30.16 -9.31
N PHE A 21 8.96 -29.46 -8.32
CA PHE A 21 8.10 -28.29 -8.59
C PHE A 21 8.40 -27.14 -7.62
N ARG A 22 9.60 -26.57 -7.77
CA ARG A 22 10.10 -25.46 -6.98
C ARG A 22 9.59 -24.12 -7.53
N PHE A 23 8.28 -23.85 -7.52
CA PHE A 23 7.74 -22.48 -7.65
C PHE A 23 6.21 -22.41 -7.47
N SER A 24 5.67 -22.53 -6.26
CA SER A 24 4.31 -22.01 -5.95
C SER A 24 3.98 -22.22 -4.48
N GLN A 25 4.66 -21.49 -3.59
CA GLN A 25 4.07 -21.22 -2.28
C GLN A 25 3.43 -19.83 -2.38
N SER A 26 2.23 -19.84 -2.97
CA SER A 26 1.26 -18.75 -3.07
C SER A 26 1.64 -17.45 -2.34
N SER A 27 1.98 -16.40 -3.09
CA SER A 27 2.42 -15.08 -2.62
C SER A 27 1.43 -14.36 -1.69
N TRP A 28 0.20 -14.87 -1.56
CA TRP A 28 -0.85 -14.38 -0.68
C TRP A 28 -0.80 -14.94 0.75
N THR A 29 -0.05 -16.01 0.97
CA THR A 29 0.06 -16.63 2.29
C THR A 29 0.94 -15.82 3.26
N LYS A 30 0.62 -15.86 4.56
CA LYS A 30 1.42 -15.17 5.58
C LYS A 30 2.81 -15.80 5.77
N ALA A 31 2.97 -17.09 5.45
CA ALA A 31 4.26 -17.78 5.45
C ALA A 31 5.23 -17.12 4.46
N PHE A 32 4.81 -16.91 3.21
CA PHE A 32 5.61 -16.23 2.20
C PHE A 32 5.94 -14.76 2.56
N ARG A 33 5.01 -14.07 3.24
CA ARG A 33 5.15 -12.65 3.61
C ARG A 33 5.88 -12.41 4.94
N LYS A 34 6.17 -13.44 5.73
CA LYS A 34 6.87 -13.34 7.02
C LYS A 34 8.38 -13.46 6.78
N ALA A 35 9.10 -12.35 6.92
CA ALA A 35 10.57 -12.32 6.84
C ALA A 35 11.23 -11.63 8.05
N ALA A 36 10.50 -11.40 9.15
CA ALA A 36 10.94 -10.54 10.23
C ALA A 36 11.02 -11.27 11.57
N VAL A 37 12.17 -11.13 12.22
CA VAL A 37 12.42 -11.48 13.62
C VAL A 37 12.08 -10.26 14.46
N ASP A 38 11.06 -10.34 15.31
CA ASP A 38 10.72 -9.31 16.28
C ASP A 38 10.55 -9.94 17.66
N ASN A 39 11.10 -9.29 18.68
CA ASN A 39 11.09 -9.81 20.06
C ASN A 39 9.67 -9.89 20.63
N SER A 40 8.70 -9.20 20.02
CA SER A 40 7.28 -9.31 20.41
C SER A 40 6.68 -10.70 20.14
N PHE A 41 7.26 -11.49 19.22
CA PHE A 41 6.78 -12.84 18.90
C PHE A 41 7.16 -13.88 19.97
N GLU A 42 8.12 -13.57 20.83
CA GLU A 42 8.53 -14.45 21.93
C GLU A 42 7.38 -14.72 22.93
N PHE A 43 6.45 -13.78 23.06
CA PHE A 43 5.27 -13.92 23.92
C PHE A 43 4.23 -14.92 23.40
N GLU A 44 4.24 -15.21 22.09
CA GLU A 44 3.28 -16.09 21.41
C GLU A 44 3.75 -17.55 21.36
N LYS A 45 4.94 -17.84 21.90
CA LYS A 45 5.50 -19.20 21.94
C LYS A 45 4.65 -20.12 22.80
N ARG A 46 4.42 -21.34 22.29
CA ARG A 46 3.79 -22.42 23.06
C ARG A 46 4.69 -22.80 24.24
N ARG A 47 4.09 -22.89 25.43
CA ARG A 47 4.73 -23.43 26.64
C ARG A 47 4.18 -24.83 26.88
N ASN A 48 5.06 -25.83 26.86
CA ASN A 48 4.67 -27.24 27.05
C ASN A 48 4.66 -27.66 28.53
N GLU A 49 5.10 -26.78 29.42
CA GLU A 49 5.14 -27.02 30.87
C GLU A 49 3.96 -26.33 31.57
N PRO A 50 3.14 -27.08 32.34
CA PRO A 50 2.05 -26.49 33.10
C PRO A 50 2.57 -25.72 34.32
N ILE A 51 2.04 -24.53 34.56
CA ILE A 51 2.38 -23.68 35.71
C ILE A 51 1.25 -23.78 36.74
N LYS A 52 1.60 -23.90 38.04
CA LYS A 52 0.61 -23.90 39.13
C LYS A 52 -0.15 -22.57 39.16
N CYS A 53 -1.48 -22.64 39.25
CA CYS A 53 -2.34 -21.45 39.26
C CYS A 53 -2.08 -20.58 40.50
N GLN A 54 -1.44 -19.43 40.30
CA GLN A 54 -1.38 -18.32 41.26
C GLN A 54 -2.16 -17.13 40.67
N ARG A 55 -3.15 -16.61 41.41
CA ARG A 55 -4.01 -15.50 40.94
C ARG A 55 -3.21 -14.23 40.64
N GLU A 56 -2.21 -13.92 41.45
CA GLU A 56 -1.34 -12.75 41.23
C GLU A 56 -0.56 -12.84 39.92
N LEU A 57 0.00 -14.02 39.60
CA LEU A 57 0.72 -14.26 38.36
C LEU A 57 -0.20 -14.11 37.15
N TRP A 58 -1.42 -14.62 37.25
CA TRP A 58 -2.42 -14.54 36.18
C TRP A 58 -2.83 -13.09 35.93
N ASN A 59 -3.13 -12.33 36.99
CA ASN A 59 -3.48 -10.90 36.88
C ASN A 59 -2.33 -10.09 36.29
N LYS A 60 -1.09 -10.33 36.75
CA LYS A 60 0.11 -9.70 36.17
C LYS A 60 0.31 -10.08 34.70
N THR A 61 -0.07 -11.28 34.29
CA THR A 61 0.04 -11.72 32.89
C THR A 61 -1.02 -11.07 32.01
N ILE A 62 -2.27 -10.98 32.46
CA ILE A 62 -3.32 -10.23 31.74
C ILE A 62 -2.91 -8.77 31.62
N ASP A 63 -2.49 -8.16 32.73
CA ASP A 63 -2.08 -6.77 32.76
C ASP A 63 -0.83 -6.56 31.93
N ALA A 64 0.12 -7.49 31.90
CA ALA A 64 1.23 -7.45 30.97
C ALA A 64 0.70 -7.53 29.53
N MET A 65 -0.11 -8.52 29.15
CA MET A 65 -0.66 -8.62 27.79
C MET A 65 -1.49 -7.40 27.35
N LYS A 66 -2.10 -6.67 28.29
CA LYS A 66 -2.84 -5.42 28.06
C LYS A 66 -1.94 -4.17 28.08
N ARG A 67 -1.12 -3.96 29.12
CA ARG A 67 -0.22 -2.80 29.33
C ARG A 67 1.05 -2.88 28.50
N THR A 68 1.71 -4.04 28.48
CA THR A 68 2.56 -4.37 27.33
C THR A 68 1.56 -4.60 26.22
N GLY A 69 1.19 -3.52 25.51
CA GLY A 69 0.43 -3.60 24.29
C GLY A 69 1.28 -4.34 23.27
N VAL A 70 1.53 -5.64 23.47
CA VAL A 70 2.32 -6.47 22.57
C VAL A 70 1.67 -6.41 21.21
N GLU A 71 0.33 -6.42 21.17
CA GLU A 71 -0.43 -6.22 19.96
C GLU A 71 -0.30 -4.78 19.42
N GLU A 72 -0.42 -3.74 20.24
CA GLU A 72 -0.23 -2.36 19.78
C GLU A 72 1.19 -2.08 19.27
N ILE A 73 2.21 -2.59 19.95
CA ILE A 73 3.62 -2.46 19.62
C ILE A 73 3.90 -3.23 18.33
N LYS A 74 3.37 -4.45 18.21
CA LYS A 74 3.45 -5.27 16.99
C LYS A 74 2.75 -4.58 15.83
N GLN A 75 1.57 -4.00 16.03
CA GLN A 75 0.87 -3.22 15.01
C GLN A 75 1.63 -1.97 14.60
N LYS A 76 2.14 -1.17 15.57
CA LYS A 76 2.95 0.02 15.30
C LYS A 76 4.23 -0.33 14.52
N ARG A 77 4.94 -1.39 14.92
CA ARG A 77 6.16 -1.87 14.23
C ARG A 77 5.84 -2.38 12.81
N GLN A 78 4.77 -3.16 12.66
CA GLN A 78 4.33 -3.64 11.34
C GLN A 78 3.91 -2.49 10.44
N ALA A 79 3.18 -1.49 10.95
CA ALA A 79 2.79 -0.31 10.21
C ALA A 79 4.02 0.48 9.75
N LYS A 80 4.98 0.72 10.66
CA LYS A 80 6.25 1.37 10.33
C LYS A 80 7.03 0.61 9.25
N PHE A 81 7.12 -0.72 9.36
CA PHE A 81 7.78 -1.56 8.36
C PHE A 81 7.10 -1.45 6.98
N LYS A 82 5.76 -1.52 6.94
CA LYS A 82 4.99 -1.32 5.71
C LYS A 82 5.24 0.06 5.10
N MET A 83 5.20 1.12 5.90
CA MET A 83 5.41 2.49 5.43
C MET A 83 6.81 2.71 4.88
N ASN A 84 7.84 2.20 5.57
CA ASN A 84 9.23 2.28 5.11
C ASN A 84 9.42 1.56 3.77
N ARG A 85 8.76 0.41 3.58
CA ARG A 85 8.79 -0.32 2.30
C ARG A 85 8.10 0.45 1.17
N LEU A 86 6.95 1.06 1.45
CA LEU A 86 6.21 1.86 0.46
C LEU A 86 6.93 3.16 0.09
N LYS A 87 7.67 3.78 1.03
CA LYS A 87 8.42 5.01 0.79
C LYS A 87 9.43 4.87 -0.36
N LYS A 88 10.15 3.74 -0.42
CA LYS A 88 11.13 3.45 -1.50
C LYS A 88 10.49 3.38 -2.89
N ASN A 89 9.27 2.87 -2.98
CA ASN A 89 8.58 2.74 -4.27
C ASN A 89 8.20 4.11 -4.85
N LYS A 90 7.82 5.07 -3.99
CA LYS A 90 7.50 6.45 -4.42
C LYS A 90 8.70 7.14 -5.07
N GLU A 91 9.91 6.91 -4.56
CA GLU A 91 11.13 7.49 -5.14
C GLU A 91 11.41 6.92 -6.53
N LEU A 92 11.26 5.60 -6.70
CA LEU A 92 11.41 4.94 -8.01
C LEU A 92 10.34 5.40 -9.00
N GLN A 93 9.10 5.56 -8.53
CA GLN A 93 7.99 6.03 -9.35
C GLN A 93 8.26 7.43 -9.91
N LYS A 94 8.75 8.38 -9.09
CA LYS A 94 9.12 9.72 -9.57
C LYS A 94 10.18 9.70 -10.66
N VAL A 95 11.18 8.84 -10.53
CA VAL A 95 12.24 8.69 -11.54
C VAL A 95 11.67 8.12 -12.84
N GLN A 96 10.76 7.14 -12.73
CA GLN A 96 10.06 6.57 -13.88
C GLN A 96 9.14 7.58 -14.56
N GLU A 97 8.37 8.36 -13.81
CA GLU A 97 7.50 9.43 -14.32
C GLU A 97 8.30 10.48 -15.10
N ILE A 98 9.44 10.94 -14.57
CA ILE A 98 10.32 11.88 -15.29
C ILE A 98 10.86 11.25 -16.58
N LYS A 99 11.24 9.98 -16.54
CA LYS A 99 11.72 9.26 -17.72
C LYS A 99 10.61 9.12 -18.76
N GLU A 100 9.40 8.80 -18.33
CA GLU A 100 8.24 8.62 -19.19
C GLU A 100 7.84 9.93 -19.86
N VAL A 101 7.77 11.03 -19.12
CA VAL A 101 7.51 12.37 -19.68
C VAL A 101 8.57 12.73 -20.72
N LYS A 102 9.85 12.46 -20.46
CA LYS A 102 10.94 12.73 -21.43
C LYS A 102 10.84 11.88 -22.70
N GLN A 103 10.34 10.65 -22.61
CA GLN A 103 10.21 9.74 -23.75
C GLN A 103 8.94 10.03 -24.57
N ASN A 104 7.85 10.38 -23.89
CA ASN A 104 6.51 10.52 -24.46
C ASN A 104 6.07 11.98 -24.65
N ILE A 105 7.03 12.90 -24.84
CA ILE A 105 6.74 14.34 -25.07
C ILE A 105 5.77 14.54 -26.25
N HIS A 106 5.89 13.70 -27.28
CA HIS A 106 5.09 13.77 -28.50
C HIS A 106 3.60 13.41 -28.33
N VAL A 107 3.23 12.68 -27.27
CA VAL A 107 1.84 12.26 -26.99
C VAL A 107 1.04 13.38 -26.32
N ILE A 108 1.74 14.33 -25.68
CA ILE A 108 1.11 15.44 -24.97
C ILE A 108 0.91 16.60 -25.96
N PRO A 109 -0.33 16.89 -26.43
CA PRO A 109 -0.59 18.13 -27.12
C PRO A 109 -0.28 19.31 -26.18
N ALA A 110 0.46 20.30 -26.66
CA ALA A 110 0.94 21.39 -25.82
C ALA A 110 -0.19 22.00 -24.96
N PRO A 111 0.02 22.28 -23.66
CA PRO A 111 -1.03 22.78 -22.75
C PRO A 111 -1.75 24.05 -23.21
N LEU A 112 -1.13 24.78 -24.15
CA LEU A 112 -1.59 26.04 -24.74
C LEU A 112 -2.20 25.90 -26.13
N ALA A 113 -2.08 24.74 -26.80
CA ALA A 113 -2.50 24.56 -28.20
C ALA A 113 -4.01 24.76 -28.42
N GLY A 114 -4.83 24.67 -27.36
CA GLY A 114 -6.26 24.97 -27.40
C GLY A 114 -6.69 26.24 -26.65
N LYS A 115 -5.82 26.83 -25.81
CA LYS A 115 -6.18 27.97 -24.94
C LYS A 115 -5.81 29.33 -25.51
N GLY A 116 -4.78 29.40 -26.37
CA GLY A 116 -4.42 30.63 -27.09
C GLY A 116 -5.56 31.10 -27.98
N LYS A 117 -6.14 30.19 -28.77
CA LYS A 117 -7.26 30.47 -29.68
C LYS A 117 -8.52 30.99 -28.95
N GLN A 118 -8.85 30.42 -27.80
CA GLN A 118 -10.02 30.84 -27.01
C GLN A 118 -9.84 32.21 -26.35
N MET A 119 -8.61 32.63 -26.05
CA MET A 119 -8.36 33.99 -25.53
C MET A 119 -8.30 35.01 -26.67
N GLU A 120 -7.74 34.64 -27.82
CA GLU A 120 -7.74 35.48 -29.02
C GLU A 120 -9.17 35.74 -29.52
N GLU A 121 -10.03 34.72 -29.62
CA GLU A 121 -11.44 34.90 -30.01
C GLU A 121 -12.19 35.83 -29.04
N LYS A 122 -11.99 35.68 -27.72
CA LYS A 122 -12.63 36.55 -26.71
C LYS A 122 -12.12 37.99 -26.74
N MET A 123 -10.85 38.20 -27.08
CA MET A 123 -10.30 39.55 -27.25
C MET A 123 -10.81 40.21 -28.53
N VAL A 124 -10.98 39.44 -29.62
CA VAL A 124 -11.55 39.93 -30.87
C VAL A 124 -13.04 40.27 -30.71
N GLU A 125 -13.80 39.45 -29.98
CA GLU A 125 -15.22 39.69 -29.70
C GLU A 125 -15.43 40.96 -28.85
N GLN A 126 -14.61 41.19 -27.81
CA GLN A 126 -14.67 42.43 -27.01
C GLN A 126 -14.33 43.68 -27.84
N LEU A 127 -13.34 43.62 -28.71
CA LEU A 127 -13.00 44.74 -29.58
C LEU A 127 -14.09 45.03 -30.62
N GLN A 128 -14.82 44.00 -31.07
CA GLN A 128 -15.96 44.17 -31.98
C GLN A 128 -17.13 44.87 -31.27
N GLU A 129 -17.46 44.46 -30.03
CA GLU A 129 -18.50 45.09 -29.21
C GLU A 129 -18.18 46.55 -28.85
N ASP A 130 -16.91 46.88 -28.57
CA ASP A 130 -16.49 48.25 -28.27
C ASP A 130 -16.56 49.17 -29.51
N VAL A 131 -16.25 48.66 -30.71
CA VAL A 131 -16.35 49.41 -31.97
C VAL A 131 -17.81 49.61 -32.39
N ASP A 132 -18.67 48.60 -32.19
CA ASP A 132 -20.10 48.69 -32.52
C ASP A 132 -20.88 49.65 -31.60
N MET A 133 -20.33 50.00 -30.42
CA MET A 133 -20.91 50.97 -29.49
C MET A 133 -20.47 52.42 -29.73
N GLU A 134 -19.41 52.67 -30.53
CA GLU A 134 -18.95 54.02 -30.89
C GLU A 134 -19.63 54.59 -32.16
N ASP A 135 -20.24 53.74 -33.00
CA ASP A 135 -20.88 54.12 -34.28
C ASP A 135 -22.42 54.26 -34.21
N ALA A 136 -23.02 54.24 -33.02
CA ALA A 136 -24.44 54.55 -32.85
C ALA A 136 -24.65 56.08 -32.64
N PRO A 137 -25.45 56.77 -33.48
CA PRO A 137 -25.62 58.23 -33.45
C PRO A 137 -26.37 58.77 -32.23
#